data_AF-A0A8J3QSH4-F1
#
_entry.id   AF-A0A8J3QSH4-F1
#
_cell.length_a   1.000
_cell.length_b   1.000
_cell.length_c   1.000
_cell.angle_alpha   90.00
_cell.angle_beta   90.00
_cell.angle_gamma   90.00
#
_symmetry.space_group_name_H-M   'P 1'
#
loop_
_entity.id
_entity.type
_entity.pdbx_description
1 polymer ?
#
loop_
_entity_poly.entity_id
_entity_poly.type
_entity_poly.pdbx_seq_one_letter_code
_entity_poly.pdbx_strand_id
1 'polypeptide(L)'
;MPLYLDVHTITGGVELDDVCQAHKADLQTQAAHGVSYLRYWVDERHGRVFCLVEAPSAGAAEAVHREAHGLVAQEIYQVQEGC
;
A
#
# COMPACT_ATOMS: atom_id res chain seq x y z
N MET A 1 1.50 11.96 11.36
CA MET A 1 0.31 11.88 10.48
C MET A 1 -0.50 10.64 10.86
N PRO A 2 -1.76 10.47 10.45
CA PRO A 2 -2.49 9.22 10.72
C PRO A 2 -1.87 8.02 9.99
N LEU A 3 -2.05 6.84 10.57
CA LEU A 3 -1.67 5.56 9.95
C LEU A 3 -2.86 4.97 9.20
N TYR A 4 -2.57 4.36 8.06
CA TYR A 4 -3.50 3.62 7.24
C TYR A 4 -2.96 2.22 6.97
N LEU A 5 -3.86 1.24 6.95
CA LEU A 5 -3.60 -0.09 6.44
C LEU A 5 -4.41 -0.25 5.15
N ASP A 6 -3.73 -0.26 4.01
CA ASP A 6 -4.33 -0.65 2.75
C ASP A 6 -4.26 -2.17 2.57
N VAL A 7 -5.27 -2.71 1.88
CA VAL A 7 -5.40 -4.14 1.61
C VAL A 7 -5.68 -4.33 0.13
N HIS A 8 -4.77 -5.05 -0.54
CA HIS A 8 -4.92 -5.48 -1.91
C HIS A 8 -5.34 -6.94 -1.99
N THR A 9 -6.23 -7.24 -2.93
CA THR A 9 -6.67 -8.58 -3.29
C THR A 9 -6.41 -8.81 -4.76
N ILE A 10 -5.56 -9.79 -5.07
CA ILE A 10 -5.13 -10.13 -6.43
C ILE A 10 -5.66 -11.53 -6.74
N THR A 11 -6.56 -11.61 -7.72
CA THR A 11 -7.14 -12.90 -8.12
C THR A 11 -6.10 -13.73 -8.85
N GLY A 12 -5.90 -14.97 -8.41
CA GLY A 12 -4.91 -15.89 -9.00
C GLY A 12 -3.58 -15.97 -8.24
N GLY A 13 -3.46 -15.26 -7.12
CA GLY A 13 -2.22 -15.20 -6.33
C GLY A 13 -1.35 -14.01 -6.71
N VAL A 14 -0.24 -13.84 -6.00
CA VAL A 14 0.77 -12.81 -6.28
C VAL A 14 2.15 -13.33 -5.88
N GLU A 15 3.18 -12.96 -6.62
CA GLU A 15 4.58 -13.27 -6.26
C GLU A 15 5.18 -12.09 -5.47
N LEU A 16 5.98 -12.40 -4.45
CA LEU A 16 6.64 -11.40 -3.60
C LEU A 16 7.50 -10.42 -4.41
N ASP A 17 8.17 -10.89 -5.46
CA ASP A 17 9.02 -10.07 -6.32
C ASP A 17 8.23 -9.01 -7.09
N ASP A 18 7.04 -9.36 -7.58
CA ASP A 18 6.15 -8.40 -8.27
C ASP A 18 5.69 -7.31 -7.28
N VAL A 19 5.31 -7.70 -6.06
CA VAL A 19 4.95 -6.74 -5.00
C VAL A 19 6.14 -5.87 -4.62
N CYS A 20 7.36 -6.42 -4.60
CA CYS A 20 8.58 -5.65 -4.32
C CYS A 20 8.81 -4.55 -5.36
N GLN A 21 8.55 -4.83 -6.66
CA GLN A 21 8.66 -3.81 -7.70
C GLN A 21 7.56 -2.74 -7.58
N ALA A 22 6.32 -3.14 -7.32
CA ALA A 22 5.22 -2.21 -7.09
C ALA A 22 5.53 -1.28 -5.89
N HIS A 23 5.97 -1.85 -4.77
CA HIS A 23 6.33 -1.09 -3.58
C HIS A 23 7.48 -0.11 -3.84
N LYS A 24 8.49 -0.49 -4.63
CA LYS A 24 9.56 0.45 -5.03
C LYS A 24 9.01 1.63 -5.83
N ALA A 25 8.01 1.41 -6.69
CA ALA A 25 7.35 2.49 -7.40
C ALA A 25 6.57 3.41 -6.45
N ASP A 26 5.89 2.85 -5.43
CA ASP A 26 5.25 3.66 -4.38
C ASP A 26 6.27 4.54 -3.64
N LEU A 27 7.43 3.98 -3.28
CA LEU A 27 8.51 4.73 -2.61
C LEU A 27 9.05 5.88 -3.46
N GLN A 28 9.08 5.74 -4.79
CA GLN A 28 9.53 6.80 -5.69
C GLN A 28 8.51 7.94 -5.82
N THR A 29 7.22 7.63 -5.65
CA THR A 29 6.10 8.56 -5.88
C THR A 29 5.62 9.24 -4.59
N GLN A 30 5.75 8.59 -3.43
CA GLN A 30 5.11 8.98 -2.16
C GLN A 30 5.37 10.43 -1.71
N ALA A 31 6.57 10.96 -1.98
CA ALA A 31 6.96 12.29 -1.49
C ALA A 31 6.11 13.41 -2.11
N ALA A 32 5.68 13.25 -3.37
CA ALA A 32 4.83 14.22 -4.05
C ALA A 32 3.43 14.33 -3.41
N HIS A 33 2.98 13.29 -2.70
CA HIS A 33 1.68 13.21 -2.05
C HIS A 33 1.73 13.45 -0.54
N GLY A 34 2.92 13.69 0.02
CA GLY A 34 3.13 13.78 1.47
C GLY A 34 2.86 12.46 2.18
N VAL A 35 3.10 11.33 1.52
CA VAL A 35 2.86 9.98 2.02
C VAL A 35 4.18 9.31 2.38
N SER A 36 4.16 8.37 3.33
CA SER A 36 5.29 7.53 3.68
C SER A 36 4.83 6.08 3.87
N TYR A 37 5.19 5.22 2.92
CA TYR A 37 4.99 3.77 3.06
C TYR A 37 6.03 3.21 4.03
N LEU A 38 5.57 2.57 5.10
CA LEU A 38 6.41 2.17 6.24
C LEU A 38 6.81 0.70 6.18
N ARG A 39 5.83 -0.19 5.99
CA ARG A 39 6.00 -1.65 6.00
C ARG A 39 4.95 -2.29 5.09
N TYR A 40 5.25 -3.48 4.61
CA TYR A 40 4.28 -4.28 3.88
C TYR A 40 4.44 -5.78 4.16
N TRP A 41 3.38 -6.53 3.91
CA TRP A 41 3.33 -7.99 4.01
C TRP A 41 2.61 -8.57 2.80
N VAL A 42 3.03 -9.77 2.39
CA VAL A 42 2.45 -10.48 1.24
C VAL A 42 2.03 -11.88 1.67
N ASP A 43 0.80 -12.24 1.32
CA ASP A 43 0.29 -13.60 1.36
C ASP A 43 0.09 -14.06 -0.09
N GLU A 44 1.14 -14.67 -0.65
CA GLU A 44 1.19 -15.10 -2.05
C GLU A 44 0.08 -16.09 -2.37
N ARG A 45 -0.21 -17.00 -1.43
CA ARG A 45 -1.19 -18.06 -1.57
C ARG A 45 -2.61 -17.53 -1.70
N HIS A 46 -2.96 -16.53 -0.90
CA HIS A 46 -4.30 -15.93 -0.93
C HIS A 46 -4.37 -14.65 -1.79
N GLY A 47 -3.26 -14.25 -2.41
CA GLY A 47 -3.17 -13.04 -3.23
C GLY A 47 -3.48 -11.78 -2.43
N ARG A 48 -2.96 -11.67 -1.19
CA ARG A 48 -3.20 -10.50 -0.33
C ARG A 48 -1.92 -9.71 -0.12
N VAL A 49 -2.02 -8.40 -0.21
CA VAL A 49 -0.94 -7.48 0.18
C VAL A 49 -1.50 -6.50 1.19
N PHE A 50 -0.71 -6.22 2.23
CA PHE A 50 -1.05 -5.29 3.28
C PHE A 50 0.06 -4.26 3.38
N CYS A 51 -0.22 -2.97 3.20
CA CYS A 51 0.77 -1.91 3.40
C CYS A 51 0.35 -1.01 4.57
N LEU A 52 1.30 -0.79 5.48
CA LEU A 52 1.17 0.22 6.53
C LEU A 52 1.76 1.53 6.01
N VAL A 53 0.93 2.57 6.00
CA VAL A 53 1.22 3.85 5.37
C VAL A 53 0.94 4.98 6.35
N GLU A 54 1.86 5.93 6.46
CA GLU A 54 1.60 7.22 7.09
C GLU A 54 1.19 8.22 5.99
N ALA A 55 0.00 8.82 6.10
CA ALA A 55 -0.52 9.68 5.04
C ALA A 55 -1.42 10.80 5.59
N PRO A 56 -1.65 11.91 4.86
CA PRO A 56 -2.57 12.95 5.28
C PRO A 56 -4.05 12.53 5.16
N SER A 57 -4.35 11.56 4.29
CA SER A 57 -5.67 10.95 4.15
C SER A 57 -5.56 9.60 3.42
N ALA A 58 -6.61 8.77 3.50
CA ALA A 58 -6.71 7.53 2.71
C ALA A 58 -6.62 7.80 1.19
N GLY A 59 -7.22 8.91 0.72
CA GLY A 59 -7.16 9.29 -0.69
C GLY A 59 -5.76 9.68 -1.16
N ALA A 60 -4.91 10.20 -0.27
CA ALA A 60 -3.51 10.48 -0.59
C ALA A 60 -2.68 9.20 -0.74
N ALA A 61 -2.89 8.21 0.15
CA ALA A 61 -2.28 6.88 0.00
C ALA A 61 -2.73 6.22 -1.31
N GLU A 62 -4.03 6.25 -1.62
CA GLU A 62 -4.56 5.74 -2.89
C GLU A 62 -3.95 6.44 -4.13
N ALA A 63 -3.75 7.76 -4.06
CA ALA A 63 -3.20 8.53 -5.17
C ALA A 63 -1.78 8.09 -5.52
N VAL A 64 -0.97 7.72 -4.52
CA VAL A 64 0.37 7.18 -4.76
C VAL A 64 0.30 5.89 -5.57
N HIS A 65 -0.49 4.90 -5.15
CA HIS A 65 -0.65 3.65 -5.90
C HIS A 65 -1.15 3.88 -7.33
N ARG A 66 -2.14 4.78 -7.49
CA ARG A 66 -2.71 5.12 -8.78
C ARG A 66 -1.66 5.69 -9.74
N GLU A 67 -0.79 6.58 -9.25
CA GLU A 67 0.26 7.20 -10.05
C GLU A 67 1.47 6.29 -10.26
N ALA A 68 1.87 5.53 -9.24
CA ALA A 68 3.06 4.67 -9.27
C ALA A 68 2.91 3.48 -10.22
N HIS A 69 1.78 2.78 -10.15
CA HIS A 69 1.57 1.54 -10.92
C HIS A 69 0.10 1.27 -11.29
N GLY A 70 -0.84 2.12 -10.88
CA GLY A 70 -2.26 2.00 -11.21
C GLY A 70 -3.03 0.93 -10.43
N LEU A 71 -2.37 0.17 -9.55
CA LEU A 71 -3.00 -0.91 -8.77
C LEU A 71 -3.49 -0.34 -7.43
N VAL A 72 -4.72 0.14 -7.38
CA VAL A 72 -5.32 0.72 -6.17
C VAL A 72 -5.80 -0.39 -5.22
N ALA A 73 -5.59 -0.19 -3.91
CA ALA A 73 -6.12 -1.07 -2.88
C ALA A 73 -7.66 -1.09 -2.87
N GLN A 74 -8.26 -2.25 -2.59
CA GLN A 74 -9.72 -2.36 -2.50
C GLN A 74 -10.25 -1.82 -1.16
N GLU A 75 -9.43 -1.87 -0.11
CA GLU A 75 -9.81 -1.45 1.23
C GLU A 75 -8.68 -0.61 1.82
N ILE A 76 -9.01 0.50 2.49
CA ILE A 76 -8.05 1.34 3.22
C ILE A 76 -8.67 1.72 4.56
N TYR A 77 -8.01 1.32 5.64
CA TYR A 77 -8.47 1.55 7.02
C TYR A 77 -7.55 2.52 7.73
N GLN A 78 -8.09 3.56 8.35
CA GLN A 78 -7.31 4.33 9.32
C GLN A 78 -7.12 3.49 10.57
N VAL A 79 -5.88 3.27 10.99
CA VAL A 79 -5.51 2.37 12.08
C VAL A 79 -4.73 3.10 13.17
N GLN A 80 -4.62 2.46 14.34
CA GLN A 80 -3.75 2.87 15.44
C GLN A 80 -2.86 1.67 15.81
N GLU A 81 -1.58 1.93 16.08
CA GLU A 81 -0.68 0.92 16.61
C GLU A 81 -1.05 0.62 18.06
N GLY A 82 -1.18 -0.67 18.41
CA GLY A 82 -1.46 -1.11 19.77
C GLY A 82 -0.23 -0.96 20.68
N CYS A 83 -0.47 -0.97 22.00
CA CYS A 83 0.57 -0.95 23.04
C CYS A 83 1.23 -2.31 23.27
#